data_AF-A0A0C3QXA3-F1
#
_entry.id   AF-A0A0C3QXA3-F1
#
_cell.length_a   1.000
_cell.length_b   1.000
_cell.length_c   1.000
_cell.angle_alpha   90.00
_cell.angle_beta   90.00
_cell.angle_gamma   90.00
#
_symmetry.space_group_name_H-M   'P 1'
#
loop_
_entity.id
_entity.type
_entity.pdbx_description
1 polymer ?
#
loop_
_entity_poly.entity_id
_entity_poly.type
_entity_poly.pdbx_seq_one_letter_code
_entity_poly.pdbx_strand_id
1 'polypeptide(L)'
;MKTVNRASNETDENAGGNVSGSRSGKWATTPPEPLSLIFEAGLECIFPKSEFTRSTVDDGELCQFTSTITQTCRWWRQVALETPRLWSTLILSDTTPLEKLETWLARSKAAPLHINLQKPFTPGTPSAFH
;
A
#
# COMPACT_ATOMS: atom_id res chain seq x y z
N MET A 1 36.77 -67.46 -6.25
CA MET A 1 37.23 -67.10 -4.89
C MET A 1 37.81 -65.70 -4.94
N LYS A 2 37.51 -64.88 -3.90
CA LYS A 2 37.87 -63.46 -3.67
C LYS A 2 36.89 -62.48 -4.34
N THR A 3 35.90 -61.83 -3.68
CA THR A 3 35.80 -60.90 -2.53
C THR A 3 35.81 -59.42 -2.93
N VAL A 4 34.91 -58.65 -2.31
CA VAL A 4 35.01 -57.20 -1.98
C VAL A 4 34.85 -56.23 -3.17
N ASN A 5 34.31 -55.02 -3.07
CA ASN A 5 33.36 -54.28 -2.23
C ASN A 5 33.56 -52.81 -2.69
N ARG A 6 32.46 -52.06 -2.82
CA ARG A 6 32.33 -50.64 -2.45
C ARG A 6 33.55 -49.72 -2.72
N ALA A 7 33.53 -49.02 -3.85
CA ALA A 7 34.31 -47.80 -4.00
C ALA A 7 33.65 -46.65 -3.22
N SER A 8 34.29 -46.26 -2.12
CA SER A 8 34.17 -44.92 -1.55
C SER A 8 35.07 -43.97 -2.34
N ASN A 9 34.62 -42.75 -2.58
CA ASN A 9 35.47 -41.59 -2.31
C ASN A 9 34.60 -40.35 -2.07
N GLU A 10 34.51 -39.99 -0.80
CA GLU A 10 34.25 -38.63 -0.31
C GLU A 10 35.40 -37.72 -0.74
N THR A 11 35.06 -36.60 -1.39
CA THR A 11 35.39 -35.24 -0.92
C THR A 11 34.71 -34.29 -1.90
N ASP A 12 33.56 -33.75 -1.53
CA ASP A 12 33.08 -32.51 -2.13
C ASP A 12 32.91 -31.50 -0.99
N GLU A 13 33.65 -30.41 -1.17
CA GLU A 13 33.89 -29.38 -0.19
C GLU A 13 32.62 -28.58 0.05
N ASN A 14 32.30 -28.47 1.34
CA ASN A 14 31.27 -27.62 1.88
C ASN A 14 31.68 -26.15 1.67
N ALA A 15 31.08 -25.48 0.68
CA ALA A 15 31.12 -24.03 0.56
C ALA A 15 29.69 -23.46 0.48
N GLY A 16 29.09 -23.33 1.66
CA GLY A 16 27.89 -22.52 1.87
C GLY A 16 28.15 -21.05 1.54
N GLY A 17 27.84 -20.66 0.30
CA GLY A 17 27.70 -19.26 -0.11
C GLY A 17 26.29 -18.77 0.16
N ASN A 18 26.06 -18.30 1.38
CA ASN A 18 24.78 -17.77 1.84
C ASN A 18 24.47 -16.44 1.11
N VAL A 19 23.79 -16.48 -0.04
CA VAL A 19 23.27 -15.29 -0.71
C VAL A 19 21.91 -14.92 -0.08
N SER A 20 21.93 -14.49 1.17
CA SER A 20 20.79 -13.79 1.77
C SER A 20 20.90 -12.31 1.43
N GLY A 21 20.38 -11.97 0.24
CA GLY A 21 20.28 -10.60 -0.26
C GLY A 21 19.51 -9.71 0.71
N SER A 22 20.23 -8.90 1.48
CA SER A 22 19.67 -7.79 2.26
C SER A 22 19.28 -6.66 1.31
N ARG A 23 18.12 -6.79 0.65
CA ARG A 23 17.53 -5.71 -0.16
C ARG A 23 16.95 -4.57 0.68
N SER A 24 16.92 -4.70 1.99
CA SER A 24 16.43 -3.65 2.88
C SER A 24 17.60 -2.77 3.34
N GLY A 25 18.13 -1.97 2.41
CA GLY A 25 19.01 -0.86 2.74
C GLY A 25 18.30 0.12 3.69
N LYS A 26 19.09 0.92 4.41
CA LYS A 26 18.84 2.08 5.31
C LYS A 26 17.38 2.54 5.63
N TRP A 27 16.45 2.44 4.69
CA TRP A 27 15.03 2.77 4.81
C TRP A 27 14.22 1.88 5.77
N ALA A 28 14.76 0.71 6.16
CA ALA A 28 14.14 -0.17 7.16
C ALA A 28 14.36 0.28 8.61
N THR A 29 15.25 1.27 8.84
CA THR A 29 15.62 1.78 10.16
C THR A 29 15.24 3.25 10.33
N THR A 30 14.54 3.83 9.36
CA THR A 30 14.09 5.23 9.46
C THR A 30 13.09 5.34 10.61
N PRO A 31 13.23 6.32 11.51
CA PRO A 31 12.21 6.60 12.52
C PRO A 31 10.81 6.80 11.89
N PRO A 32 9.73 6.58 12.65
CA PRO A 32 8.37 6.69 12.12
C PRO A 32 8.00 8.12 11.71
N GLU A 33 8.65 9.15 12.27
CA GLU A 33 8.26 10.55 12.05
C GLU A 33 8.51 11.00 10.60
N PRO A 34 9.72 10.85 10.01
CA PRO A 34 9.94 11.23 8.61
C PRO A 34 9.12 10.39 7.63
N LEU A 35 8.90 9.11 7.92
CA LEU A 35 8.07 8.23 7.08
C LEU A 35 6.61 8.69 7.07
N SER A 36 6.06 9.05 8.24
CA SER A 36 4.71 9.60 8.33
C SER A 36 4.57 10.89 7.53
N LEU A 37 5.57 11.78 7.59
CA LEU A 37 5.61 13.01 6.80
C LEU A 37 5.65 12.73 5.30
N ILE A 38 6.40 11.73 4.85
CA ILE A 38 6.43 11.31 3.44
C ILE A 38 5.04 10.82 3.00
N PHE A 39 4.37 10.03 3.83
CA PHE A 39 3.03 9.52 3.52
C PHE A 39 2.02 10.67 3.43
N GLU A 40 2.05 11.59 4.39
CA GLU A 40 1.16 12.76 4.40
C GLU A 40 1.43 13.71 3.23
N ALA A 41 2.70 14.00 2.93
CA ALA A 41 3.07 14.83 1.79
C ALA A 41 2.67 14.17 0.46
N GLY A 42 2.90 12.86 0.31
CA GLY A 42 2.49 12.11 -0.88
C GLY A 42 0.97 12.10 -1.06
N LEU A 43 0.21 11.95 0.04
CA LEU A 43 -1.24 12.12 0.01
C LEU A 43 -1.66 13.51 -0.41
N GLU A 44 -1.03 14.57 0.10
CA GLU A 44 -1.40 15.95 -0.25
C GLU A 44 -1.03 16.31 -1.70
N CYS A 45 0.01 15.69 -2.26
CA CYS A 45 0.32 15.80 -3.69
C CYS A 45 -0.74 15.13 -4.57
N ILE A 46 -1.26 13.97 -4.16
CA ILE A 46 -2.31 13.25 -4.91
C ILE A 46 -3.68 13.88 -4.67
N PHE A 47 -3.91 14.37 -3.45
CA PHE A 47 -5.20 14.86 -2.97
C PHE A 47 -5.00 16.14 -2.14
N PRO A 48 -4.89 17.30 -2.79
CA PRO A 48 -4.75 18.57 -2.09
C PRO A 48 -6.06 18.93 -1.38
N LYS A 49 -6.03 18.96 -0.04
CA LYS A 49 -7.20 19.23 0.82
C LYS A 49 -7.80 20.63 0.62
N SER A 50 -7.09 21.55 -0.03
CA SER A 50 -7.41 22.99 -0.09
C SER A 50 -8.05 23.46 -1.40
N GLU A 51 -8.15 22.62 -2.43
CA GLU A 51 -8.73 23.08 -3.70
C GLU A 51 -10.18 22.64 -3.86
N PHE A 52 -11.06 23.63 -3.97
CA PHE A 52 -12.43 23.54 -4.47
C PHE A 52 -12.49 23.10 -5.96
N THR A 53 -11.39 22.58 -6.50
CA THR A 53 -11.32 22.11 -7.87
C THR A 53 -12.08 20.79 -7.96
N ARG A 54 -12.84 20.68 -9.05
CA ARG A 54 -13.56 19.49 -9.47
C ARG A 54 -12.54 18.37 -9.67
N SER A 55 -12.14 17.73 -8.58
CA SER A 55 -11.04 16.78 -8.55
C SER A 55 -11.42 15.55 -9.37
N THR A 56 -10.65 15.32 -10.43
CA THR A 56 -10.73 14.12 -11.29
C THR A 56 -10.06 12.90 -10.65
N VAL A 57 -9.52 13.06 -9.44
CA VAL A 57 -8.76 12.01 -8.74
C VAL A 57 -9.71 10.90 -8.37
N ASP A 58 -9.59 9.77 -9.04
CA ASP A 58 -10.43 8.60 -8.79
C ASP A 58 -10.00 7.88 -7.50
N ASP A 59 -10.94 7.19 -6.89
CA ASP A 59 -10.72 6.31 -5.74
C ASP A 59 -9.54 5.32 -5.93
N GLY A 60 -9.29 4.92 -7.18
CA GLY A 60 -8.21 4.03 -7.58
C GLY A 60 -6.81 4.55 -7.28
N GLU A 61 -6.55 5.86 -7.44
CA GLU A 61 -5.22 6.43 -7.21
C GLU A 61 -4.85 6.37 -5.71
N LEU A 62 -5.83 6.67 -4.84
CA LEU A 62 -5.66 6.58 -3.40
C LEU A 62 -5.43 5.12 -2.95
N CYS A 63 -6.18 4.18 -3.52
CA CYS A 63 -6.00 2.75 -3.27
C CYS A 63 -4.60 2.28 -3.68
N GLN A 64 -4.15 2.68 -4.86
CA GLN A 64 -2.86 2.29 -5.41
C GLN A 64 -1.72 2.84 -4.56
N PHE A 65 -1.78 4.12 -4.19
CA PHE A 65 -0.78 4.75 -3.33
C PHE A 65 -0.68 4.05 -1.98
N THR A 66 -1.82 3.85 -1.30
CA THR A 66 -1.88 3.20 0.01
C THR A 66 -1.38 1.74 -0.06
N SER A 67 -1.73 1.03 -1.13
CA SER A 67 -1.24 -0.34 -1.37
C SER A 67 0.27 -0.36 -1.60
N THR A 68 0.80 0.58 -2.39
CA THR A 68 2.24 0.69 -2.67
C THR A 68 3.04 0.91 -1.39
N ILE A 69 2.61 1.84 -0.54
CA ILE A 69 3.27 2.10 0.75
C ILE A 69 3.24 0.87 1.65
N THR A 70 2.06 0.26 1.81
CA THR A 70 1.88 -0.89 2.71
C THR A 70 2.52 -2.19 2.22
N GLN A 71 2.92 -2.27 0.95
CA GLN A 71 3.60 -3.42 0.34
C GLN A 71 5.11 -3.21 0.17
N THR A 72 5.64 -2.00 0.38
CA THR A 72 7.07 -1.70 0.17
C THR A 72 7.97 -2.53 1.09
N CYS A 73 7.77 -2.45 2.41
CA CYS A 73 8.43 -3.32 3.40
C CYS A 73 7.59 -3.43 4.68
N ARG A 74 7.93 -4.39 5.56
CA ARG A 74 7.19 -4.60 6.82
C ARG A 74 7.18 -3.36 7.72
N TRP A 75 8.30 -2.62 7.77
CA TRP A 75 8.42 -1.41 8.56
C TRP A 75 7.49 -0.30 8.05
N TRP A 76 7.48 -0.04 6.74
CA TRP A 76 6.59 0.97 6.14
C TRP A 76 5.12 0.63 6.33
N ARG A 77 4.77 -0.66 6.22
CA ARG A 77 3.42 -1.12 6.54
C ARG A 77 3.02 -0.81 7.97
N GLN A 78 3.90 -1.08 8.94
CA GLN A 78 3.61 -0.81 10.34
C GLN A 78 3.40 0.69 10.58
N VAL A 79 4.32 1.53 10.11
CA VAL A 79 4.21 2.99 10.24
C VAL A 79 2.92 3.48 9.55
N ALA A 80 2.63 3.05 8.33
CA ALA A 80 1.44 3.44 7.59
C ALA A 80 0.13 3.08 8.33
N LEU A 81 0.06 1.91 8.98
CA LEU A 81 -1.09 1.51 9.79
C LEU A 81 -1.19 2.32 11.10
N GLU A 82 -0.06 2.82 11.62
CA GLU A 82 0.00 3.64 12.81
C GLU A 82 -0.29 5.12 12.54
N THR A 83 -0.10 5.61 11.31
CA THR A 83 -0.36 6.99 10.86
C THR A 83 -1.84 7.19 10.48
N PRO A 84 -2.72 7.71 11.36
CA PRO A 84 -4.17 7.70 11.10
C PRO A 84 -4.57 8.72 10.01
N ARG A 85 -3.77 9.79 9.84
CA ARG A 85 -3.92 10.79 8.76
C ARG A 85 -3.76 10.21 7.36
N LEU A 86 -3.11 9.05 7.22
CA LEU A 86 -3.01 8.34 5.95
C LEU A 86 -4.37 7.77 5.50
N TRP A 87 -5.25 7.47 6.46
CA TRP A 87 -6.55 6.82 6.25
C TRP A 87 -7.72 7.79 6.37
N SER A 88 -7.45 9.07 6.62
CA SER A 88 -8.49 10.08 6.86
C SER A 88 -9.11 10.65 5.58
N THR A 89 -8.53 10.37 4.41
CA THR A 89 -9.10 10.76 3.12
C THR A 89 -9.93 9.62 2.55
N LEU A 90 -11.19 9.88 2.24
CA LEU A 90 -12.10 8.91 1.62
C LEU A 90 -12.73 9.51 0.37
N ILE A 91 -12.66 8.76 -0.72
CA ILE A 91 -13.41 9.05 -1.95
C ILE A 91 -14.53 8.01 -2.02
N LEU A 92 -15.77 8.48 -1.98
CA LEU A 92 -16.94 7.62 -1.99
C LEU A 92 -17.69 7.82 -3.31
N SER A 93 -17.95 6.70 -3.98
CA SER A 93 -18.85 6.59 -5.12
C SER A 93 -19.88 5.51 -4.82
N ASP A 94 -20.90 5.39 -5.68
CA ASP A 94 -21.92 4.35 -5.55
C ASP A 94 -21.35 2.93 -5.66
N THR A 95 -20.11 2.77 -6.15
CA THR A 95 -19.42 1.48 -6.29
C THR A 95 -18.41 1.22 -5.17
N THR A 96 -18.20 2.15 -4.23
CA THR A 96 -17.24 1.96 -3.15
C THR A 96 -17.68 0.82 -2.21
N PRO A 97 -16.86 -0.24 -2.04
CA PRO A 97 -17.21 -1.34 -1.15
C PRO A 97 -17.29 -0.90 0.31
N LEU A 98 -18.29 -1.38 1.05
CA LEU A 98 -18.45 -1.06 2.48
C LEU A 98 -17.26 -1.54 3.31
N GLU A 99 -16.68 -2.70 3.00
CA GLU A 99 -15.50 -3.23 3.69
C GLU A 99 -14.29 -2.28 3.61
N LYS A 100 -14.16 -1.57 2.48
CA LYS A 100 -13.13 -0.55 2.30
C LYS A 100 -13.40 0.64 3.23
N LEU A 101 -14.64 1.14 3.23
CA LEU A 101 -15.06 2.23 4.09
C LEU A 101 -14.79 1.90 5.57
N GLU A 102 -15.22 0.73 6.03
CA GLU A 102 -14.98 0.26 7.40
C GLU A 102 -13.49 0.18 7.73
N THR A 103 -12.68 -0.36 6.82
CA THR A 103 -11.23 -0.45 7.00
C THR A 103 -10.57 0.92 7.11
N TRP A 104 -10.97 1.88 6.28
CA TRP A 104 -10.42 3.24 6.31
C TRP A 104 -10.86 3.97 7.59
N LEU A 105 -12.12 3.84 7.98
CA LEU A 105 -12.65 4.41 9.22
C LEU A 105 -11.98 3.81 10.48
N ALA A 106 -11.78 2.49 10.51
CA ALA A 106 -11.10 1.84 11.63
C ALA A 106 -9.64 2.31 11.78
N ARG A 107 -8.97 2.62 10.66
CA ARG A 107 -7.56 3.04 10.65
C ARG A 107 -7.37 4.54 10.84
N SER A 108 -8.35 5.37 10.49
CA SER A 108 -8.29 6.83 10.69
C SER A 108 -8.44 7.24 12.15
N LYS A 109 -8.99 6.37 13.00
CA LYS A 109 -9.12 6.56 14.46
C LYS A 109 -9.82 7.90 14.77
N ALA A 110 -9.14 8.82 15.45
CA ALA A 110 -9.64 10.15 15.80
C ALA A 110 -9.11 11.27 14.88
N ALA A 111 -8.48 10.94 13.75
CA ALA A 111 -8.00 11.96 12.81
C ALA A 111 -9.18 12.64 12.09
N PRO A 112 -9.09 13.95 11.80
CA PRO A 112 -10.12 14.65 11.02
C PRO A 112 -10.30 14.02 9.64
N LEU A 113 -11.53 13.58 9.34
CA LEU A 113 -11.86 12.96 8.06
C LEU A 113 -12.09 14.01 6.97
N HIS A 114 -11.61 13.70 5.77
CA HIS A 114 -11.92 14.43 4.54
C HIS A 114 -12.62 13.48 3.58
N ILE A 115 -13.90 13.75 3.29
CA ILE A 115 -14.75 12.88 2.48
C ILE A 115 -15.10 13.61 1.18
N ASN A 116 -14.76 13.01 0.05
CA ASN A 116 -15.15 13.46 -1.28
C ASN A 116 -16.22 12.51 -1.83
N LEU A 117 -17.39 13.06 -2.18
CA LEU A 117 -18.48 12.30 -2.79
C LEU A 117 -18.39 12.47 -4.30
N GLN A 118 -17.99 11.42 -5.00
CA GLN A 118 -17.95 11.38 -6.45
C GLN A 118 -19.27 10.83 -7.00
N LYS A 119 -19.87 11.61 -7.90
CA LYS A 119 -21.05 11.17 -8.64
C LYS A 119 -20.61 10.09 -9.65
N PRO A 120 -21.33 8.96 -9.78
CA PRO A 120 -21.06 8.04 -10.88
C PRO A 120 -21.16 8.79 -12.21
N PHE A 121 -20.24 8.50 -13.12
CA PHE A 121 -20.43 8.85 -14.52
C PHE A 121 -21.66 8.09 -15.00
N THR A 122 -22.82 8.73 -14.96
CA THR A 122 -23.98 8.27 -15.71
C THR A 122 -23.73 8.70 -17.15
N PRO A 123 -23.29 7.81 -18.07
CA PRO A 123 -23.37 8.13 -19.49
C PRO A 123 -24.83 8.47 -19.73
N GLY A 124 -25.10 9.71 -20.14
CA GLY A 124 -26.45 10.25 -20.18
C GLY A 124 -27.37 9.23 -20.85
N THR A 125 -28.33 8.72 -20.09
CA THR A 125 -29.39 7.89 -20.64
C THR A 125 -29.94 8.71 -21.80
N PRO A 126 -29.80 8.30 -23.07
CA PRO A 126 -30.40 9.04 -24.15
C PRO A 126 -31.89 9.00 -23.85
N SER A 127 -32.41 10.17 -23.47
CA SER A 127 -33.82 10.37 -23.15
C SER A 127 -34.61 9.80 -24.31
N ALA A 128 -35.24 8.64 -24.11
CA ALA A 128 -36.16 8.08 -25.08
C ALA A 128 -37.33 9.05 -25.15
N PHE A 129 -37.28 9.96 -26.13
CA PHE A 129 -38.38 10.83 -26.50
C PHE A 129 -39.53 9.92 -26.98
N HIS A 130 -40.70 10.10 -26.36
CA HIS A 130 -41.97 9.51 -26.77
C HIS A 130 -42.97 10.66 -27.01
#